data_AF-A0A350FY22-F1
#
_entry.id   AF-A0A350FY22-F1
#
_cell.length_a   1.000
_cell.length_b   1.000
_cell.length_c   1.000
_cell.angle_alpha   90.00
_cell.angle_beta   90.00
_cell.angle_gamma   90.00
#
_symmetry.space_group_name_H-M   'P 1'
#
loop_
_entity.id
_entity.type
_entity.pdbx_description
1 polymer ?
#
loop_
_entity_poly.entity_id
_entity_poly.type
_entity_poly.pdbx_seq_one_letter_code
_entity_poly.pdbx_strand_id
1 'polypeptide(L)'
;SRVLDFIATHLRRVAPSGTPVAALELLAMQVVLTSQPIFDPRKARSWVKKYDIVEDKQATAEEDELSSDIYDDRDAPTQTESEKFKIKRSKVGSAVPSYGLLGKMVESGLLVSHSNNKMRFIHPVFNGYLAGQAVGDNDSDTTLLAQQDWDGKMLALKYLAARGDASAVADILLKESDLPLHSSTFIVARWLRDAPRDVKWRGKVFASLMSILQADGQPITLRAQAMAAFINSRDPGAATLFRQLLSSRSFDVIPLAALGSGALRDRKAIPLLEDVLQAPMGAVRRAACLALVAIGMDQSFEAVARALLQGDDELRRAAAQALANDKNEGHPVLREGATLADIMVRRAVVHGLARVEEPWALELLQTMQVEDDQWAVRNLANQYVEEISIRDPRVPKKFPEPSEAPWLIEFAGKQGTGIPHGGPATEVLISAFKHGETDEKLAAIPYLKKNANEGIVGTLYGGMYGDDEEVREASFLAITEIASNGMKLPHPNQFGLG
;
A
#
# COMPACT_ATOMS: atom_id res chain seq x y z
N SER A 1 15.21 -14.37 3.36
CA SER A 1 16.36 -14.45 4.28
C SER A 1 17.12 -13.12 4.37
N ARG A 2 17.70 -12.58 3.29
CA ARG A 2 18.60 -11.39 3.35
C ARG A 2 18.10 -10.19 4.18
N VAL A 3 16.81 -9.84 4.13
CA VAL A 3 16.26 -8.68 4.89
C VAL A 3 16.27 -8.92 6.41
N LEU A 4 15.90 -10.12 6.86
CA LEU A 4 15.92 -10.47 8.28
C LEU A 4 17.35 -10.47 8.82
N ASP A 5 18.31 -10.94 8.01
CA ASP A 5 19.73 -10.94 8.35
C ASP A 5 20.29 -9.51 8.48
N PHE A 6 19.87 -8.59 7.60
CA PHE A 6 20.25 -7.17 7.71
C PHE A 6 19.71 -6.52 8.99
N ILE A 7 18.44 -6.79 9.33
CA ILE A 7 17.84 -6.28 10.57
C ILE A 7 18.57 -6.85 11.80
N ALA A 8 18.80 -8.17 11.83
CA ALA A 8 19.54 -8.83 12.90
C ALA A 8 20.96 -8.27 13.06
N THR A 9 21.67 -8.07 11.95
CA THR A 9 23.04 -7.53 11.95
C THR A 9 23.06 -6.09 12.46
N HIS A 10 22.12 -5.26 12.02
CA HIS A 10 22.03 -3.88 12.50
C HIS A 10 21.65 -3.82 13.98
N LEU A 11 20.71 -4.67 14.42
CA LEU A 11 20.36 -4.80 15.84
C LEU A 11 21.56 -5.21 16.69
N ARG A 12 22.38 -6.18 16.24
CA ARG A 12 23.61 -6.56 16.96
C ARG A 12 24.62 -5.42 17.07
N ARG A 13 24.70 -4.54 16.07
CA ARG A 13 25.58 -3.37 16.08
C ARG A 13 25.09 -2.26 17.02
N VAL A 14 23.76 -2.08 17.12
CA VAL A 14 23.13 -1.01 17.90
C VAL A 14 22.75 -1.47 19.32
N ALA A 15 22.68 -2.78 19.57
CA ALA A 15 22.47 -3.31 20.91
C ALA A 15 23.67 -3.01 21.83
N PRO A 16 23.45 -2.62 23.10
CA PRO A 16 24.56 -2.36 24.01
C PRO A 16 25.36 -3.63 24.29
N SER A 17 26.69 -3.50 24.36
CA SER A 17 27.60 -4.62 24.64
C SER A 17 27.22 -5.34 25.94
N GLY A 18 27.17 -6.68 25.91
CA GLY A 18 26.83 -7.51 27.06
C GLY A 18 25.34 -7.60 27.38
N THR A 19 24.46 -6.98 26.59
CA THR A 19 22.99 -7.09 26.77
C THR A 19 22.48 -8.41 26.19
N PRO A 20 21.78 -9.25 26.97
CA PRO A 20 21.11 -10.44 26.44
C PRO A 20 20.01 -10.05 25.44
N VAL A 21 19.96 -10.74 24.29
CA VAL A 21 18.91 -10.50 23.27
C VAL A 21 17.50 -10.67 23.86
N ALA A 22 17.33 -11.64 24.75
CA ALA A 22 16.06 -11.87 25.46
C ALA A 22 15.59 -10.66 26.30
N ALA A 23 16.48 -9.76 26.72
CA ALA A 23 16.10 -8.51 27.39
C ALA A 23 15.48 -7.51 26.41
N LEU A 24 16.06 -7.42 25.22
CA LEU A 24 15.56 -6.57 24.13
C LEU A 24 14.21 -7.06 23.62
N GLU A 25 14.08 -8.38 23.44
CA GLU A 25 12.87 -9.04 22.99
C GLU A 25 11.73 -8.90 24.01
N LEU A 26 12.01 -9.07 25.30
CA LEU A 26 11.01 -8.86 26.35
C LEU A 26 10.53 -7.40 26.40
N LEU A 27 11.46 -6.43 26.36
CA LEU A 27 11.10 -5.01 26.32
C LEU A 27 10.18 -4.72 25.14
N ALA A 28 10.56 -5.16 23.94
CA ALA A 28 9.79 -4.96 22.72
C ALA A 28 8.41 -5.62 22.80
N MET A 29 8.34 -6.87 23.28
CA MET A 29 7.07 -7.56 23.49
C MET A 29 6.15 -6.79 24.43
N GLN A 30 6.64 -6.27 25.55
CA GLN A 30 5.81 -5.50 26.49
C GLN A 30 5.34 -4.17 25.90
N VAL A 31 6.20 -3.47 25.16
CA VAL A 31 5.83 -2.26 24.41
C VAL A 31 4.70 -2.54 23.44
N VAL A 32 4.75 -3.69 22.74
CA VAL A 32 3.71 -4.08 21.81
C VAL A 32 2.44 -4.57 22.53
N LEU A 33 2.55 -5.46 23.51
CA LEU A 33 1.40 -6.00 24.26
C LEU A 33 0.64 -4.95 25.08
N THR A 34 1.29 -3.83 25.42
CA THR A 34 0.65 -2.69 26.10
C THR A 34 0.18 -1.58 25.14
N SER A 35 0.40 -1.71 23.83
CA SER A 35 0.08 -0.70 22.81
C SER A 35 0.69 0.68 23.10
N GLN A 36 1.93 0.71 23.61
CA GLN A 36 2.62 1.93 24.03
C GLN A 36 3.88 2.18 23.20
N PRO A 37 3.79 2.66 21.94
CA PRO A 37 4.98 2.97 21.11
C PRO A 37 5.94 3.95 21.77
N ILE A 38 5.40 4.81 22.63
CA ILE A 38 6.14 5.71 23.50
C ILE A 38 5.74 5.36 24.94
N PHE A 39 6.70 4.90 25.73
CA PHE A 39 6.47 4.31 27.05
C PHE A 39 7.23 5.06 28.15
N ASP A 40 6.78 4.87 29.40
CA ASP A 40 7.45 5.42 30.59
C ASP A 40 8.65 4.52 30.98
N PRO A 41 9.88 5.06 31.05
CA PRO A 41 11.08 4.32 31.46
C PRO A 41 10.96 3.63 32.82
N ARG A 42 10.19 4.21 33.75
CA ARG A 42 9.99 3.64 35.10
C ARG A 42 9.22 2.33 35.03
N LYS A 43 8.17 2.29 34.19
CA LYS A 43 7.40 1.06 33.92
C LYS A 43 8.24 0.08 33.12
N ALA A 44 8.96 0.55 32.10
CA ALA A 44 9.81 -0.32 31.29
C ALA A 44 10.90 -1.03 32.09
N ARG A 45 11.44 -0.38 33.13
CA ARG A 45 12.45 -1.00 34.00
C ARG A 45 11.90 -2.22 34.75
N SER A 46 10.63 -2.21 35.16
CA SER A 46 10.05 -3.36 35.85
C SER A 46 9.92 -4.57 34.92
N TRP A 47 9.73 -4.34 33.62
CA TRP A 47 9.67 -5.40 32.60
C TRP A 47 11.01 -6.11 32.41
N VAL A 48 12.12 -5.36 32.36
CA VAL A 48 13.47 -5.91 32.13
C VAL A 48 14.27 -6.13 33.42
N LYS A 49 13.64 -6.03 34.60
CA LYS A 49 14.31 -6.07 35.91
C LYS A 49 15.24 -7.28 36.09
N LYS A 50 14.86 -8.44 35.54
CA LYS A 50 15.67 -9.68 35.61
C LYS A 50 17.00 -9.62 34.86
N TYR A 51 17.20 -8.62 34.01
CA TYR A 51 18.42 -8.40 33.21
C TYR A 51 19.18 -7.13 33.61
N ASP A 52 18.69 -6.39 34.60
CA ASP A 52 19.37 -5.21 35.14
C ASP A 52 20.42 -5.69 36.15
N ILE A 53 21.61 -6.07 35.64
CA ILE A 53 22.74 -6.40 36.50
C ILE A 53 23.25 -5.09 37.08
N VAL A 54 22.93 -4.83 38.35
CA VAL A 54 23.57 -3.77 39.12
C VAL A 54 25.02 -4.21 39.33
N GLU A 55 25.97 -3.48 38.76
CA GLU A 55 27.35 -3.50 39.27
C GLU A 55 27.29 -2.85 40.65
N ASP A 56 27.03 -3.64 41.70
CA ASP A 56 27.21 -3.22 43.09
C ASP A 56 28.72 -3.00 43.30
N LYS A 57 29.18 -1.78 43.03
CA LYS A 57 30.37 -1.28 43.70
C LYS A 57 30.02 -1.16 45.18
N GLN A 58 30.48 -2.13 45.96
CA GLN A 58 30.62 -2.03 47.40
C GLN A 58 31.24 -0.66 47.74
N ALA A 59 30.42 0.26 48.21
CA ALA A 59 30.92 1.41 48.96
C ALA A 59 31.21 0.88 50.36
N THR A 60 32.49 0.72 50.64
CA THR A 60 33.05 0.59 51.98
C THR A 60 32.40 1.62 52.89
N ALA A 61 31.71 1.12 53.92
CA ALA A 61 31.33 1.91 55.07
C ALA A 61 32.62 2.28 55.81
N GLU A 62 33.10 3.50 55.61
CA GLU A 62 33.90 4.18 56.63
C GLU A 62 32.94 5.11 57.37
N GLU A 63 32.76 4.76 58.63
CA GLU A 63 32.08 5.52 59.66
C GLU A 63 32.76 6.89 59.80
N ASP A 64 31.98 7.96 59.80
CA ASP A 64 32.37 9.16 60.54
C ASP A 64 31.12 9.77 61.18
N GLU A 65 31.18 9.82 62.50
CA GLU A 65 30.18 10.29 63.44
C GLU A 65 29.88 11.78 63.23
N LEU A 66 28.60 12.14 63.25
CA LEU A 66 28.15 13.54 63.34
C LEU A 66 27.51 13.74 64.72
N SER A 67 28.31 14.27 65.64
CA SER A 67 27.85 14.95 66.86
C SER A 67 27.28 16.34 66.51
N SER A 68 26.18 16.68 67.16
CA SER A 68 25.41 17.90 66.97
C SER A 68 25.99 19.10 67.73
N ASP A 69 25.61 20.28 67.21
CA ASP A 69 25.17 21.48 67.95
C ASP A 69 26.05 22.77 68.01
N ILE A 70 25.32 23.86 67.68
CA ILE A 70 25.37 25.26 68.20
C ILE A 70 26.00 26.37 67.30
N TYR A 71 25.11 27.35 67.00
CA TYR A 71 25.22 28.82 66.78
C TYR A 71 26.63 29.47 66.74
N ASP A 72 26.97 30.49 65.93
CA ASP A 72 26.31 31.80 65.78
C ASP A 72 27.06 32.68 64.72
N ASP A 73 26.33 33.69 64.22
CA ASP A 73 26.70 35.03 63.70
C ASP A 73 27.89 35.37 62.76
N ARG A 74 27.52 36.19 61.75
CA ARG A 74 28.15 37.40 61.18
C ARG A 74 29.23 37.39 60.06
N ASP A 75 28.85 38.21 59.07
CA ASP A 75 29.63 39.15 58.23
C ASP A 75 30.45 38.67 57.02
N ALA A 76 30.07 39.25 55.86
CA ALA A 76 30.83 39.35 54.61
C ALA A 76 31.73 40.63 54.63
N PRO A 77 32.36 41.10 53.52
CA PRO A 77 32.79 40.52 52.24
C PRO A 77 34.27 40.87 51.87
N THR A 78 34.79 40.43 50.71
CA THR A 78 35.76 41.10 49.76
C THR A 78 36.54 40.03 48.96
N GLN A 79 36.33 39.84 47.64
CA GLN A 79 36.87 40.55 46.46
C GLN A 79 38.40 40.63 46.35
N THR A 80 38.98 39.88 45.39
CA THR A 80 39.87 40.42 44.33
C THR A 80 40.09 39.44 43.17
N GLU A 81 39.77 39.92 41.95
CA GLU A 81 40.32 39.71 40.60
C GLU A 81 41.50 38.72 40.42
N SER A 82 41.64 37.92 39.35
CA SER A 82 41.51 38.28 37.93
C SER A 82 41.51 37.04 36.99
N GLU A 83 40.56 37.10 36.06
CA GLU A 83 40.52 36.66 34.66
C GLU A 83 41.37 35.50 34.10
N LYS A 84 40.67 34.50 33.52
CA LYS A 84 40.96 33.99 32.16
C LYS A 84 39.67 33.53 31.49
N PHE A 85 39.33 34.18 30.38
CA PHE A 85 38.19 33.89 29.51
C PHE A 85 38.12 32.40 29.10
N LYS A 86 37.00 31.73 29.44
CA LYS A 86 36.59 30.46 28.84
C LYS A 86 35.23 30.63 28.17
N ILE A 87 35.20 30.23 26.91
CA ILE A 87 34.03 30.13 26.03
C ILE A 87 32.91 29.37 26.77
N LYS A 88 31.78 30.06 27.00
CA LYS A 88 30.55 29.48 27.54
C LYS A 88 30.00 28.42 26.58
N ARG A 89 30.26 27.14 26.85
CA ARG A 89 29.27 26.09 26.55
C ARG A 89 28.20 26.18 27.63
N SER A 90 27.01 26.57 27.23
CA SER A 90 25.82 26.56 28.07
C SER A 90 25.60 25.17 28.66
N LYS A 91 25.91 25.03 29.95
CA LYS A 91 25.36 23.99 30.81
C LYS A 91 23.85 24.24 30.92
N VAL A 92 23.07 23.50 30.13
CA VAL A 92 21.73 23.10 30.55
C VAL A 92 21.86 21.63 30.90
N GLY A 93 22.21 21.39 32.16
CA GLY A 93 22.17 20.06 32.74
C GLY A 93 20.72 19.69 33.01
N SER A 94 20.11 18.91 32.12
CA SER A 94 19.13 17.93 32.53
C SER A 94 19.91 16.64 32.78
N ALA A 95 20.21 16.34 34.05
CA ALA A 95 20.85 15.10 34.43
C ALA A 95 20.06 13.92 33.84
N VAL A 96 20.69 13.17 32.94
CA VAL A 96 20.15 11.91 32.43
C VAL A 96 20.14 10.94 33.61
N PRO A 97 18.97 10.48 34.09
CA PRO A 97 18.95 9.54 35.20
C PRO A 97 19.60 8.23 34.71
N SER A 98 20.55 7.66 35.47
CA SER A 98 21.23 6.43 35.09
C SER A 98 20.27 5.24 35.21
N TYR A 99 19.52 4.94 34.14
CA TYR A 99 18.49 3.90 34.09
C TYR A 99 19.03 2.50 33.78
N GLY A 100 20.16 2.09 34.38
CA GLY A 100 20.72 0.75 34.20
C GLY A 100 20.78 0.31 32.74
N LEU A 101 20.14 -0.82 32.41
CA LEU A 101 20.04 -1.34 31.04
C LEU A 101 19.38 -0.36 30.03
N LEU A 102 18.28 0.32 30.41
CA LEU A 102 17.58 1.23 29.49
C LEU A 102 18.44 2.45 29.14
N GLY A 103 19.26 2.92 30.08
CA GLY A 103 20.23 3.99 29.83
C GLY A 103 21.26 3.57 28.77
N LYS A 104 21.82 2.36 28.90
CA LYS A 104 22.75 1.78 27.91
C LYS A 104 22.10 1.68 26.52
N MET A 105 20.81 1.32 26.45
CA MET A 105 20.06 1.25 25.19
C MET A 105 19.81 2.62 24.54
N VAL A 106 19.71 3.69 25.33
CA VAL A 106 19.66 5.07 24.80
C VAL A 106 21.04 5.49 24.31
N GLU A 107 22.10 5.22 25.06
CA GLU A 107 23.49 5.53 24.67
C GLU A 107 23.91 4.81 23.39
N SER A 108 23.47 3.56 23.20
CA SER A 108 23.76 2.79 22.00
C SER A 108 22.94 3.22 20.77
N GLY A 109 21.92 4.07 20.95
CA GLY A 109 21.02 4.54 19.90
C GLY A 109 19.87 3.59 19.55
N LEU A 110 19.64 2.54 20.35
CA LEU A 110 18.51 1.63 20.17
C LEU A 110 17.18 2.25 20.63
N LEU A 111 17.25 3.05 21.69
CA LEU A 111 16.14 3.83 22.22
C LEU A 111 16.40 5.33 22.07
N VAL A 112 15.32 6.10 22.00
CA VAL A 112 15.34 7.56 22.03
C VAL A 112 14.57 8.02 23.27
N SER A 113 15.21 8.87 24.08
CA SER A 113 14.55 9.57 25.18
C SER A 113 13.94 10.88 24.71
N HIS A 114 12.75 11.20 25.23
CA HIS A 114 11.99 12.42 24.96
C HIS A 114 11.76 13.20 26.26
N SER A 115 11.34 14.46 26.13
CA SER A 115 10.85 15.25 27.27
C SER A 115 9.68 14.53 27.98
N ASN A 116 9.48 14.85 29.27
CA ASN A 116 8.45 14.26 30.14
C ASN A 116 8.65 12.77 30.44
N ASN A 117 9.90 12.32 30.58
CA ASN A 117 10.24 10.95 30.98
C ASN A 117 9.56 9.90 30.08
N LYS A 118 9.76 10.04 28.77
CA LYS A 118 9.25 9.13 27.74
C LYS A 118 10.40 8.52 26.96
N MET A 119 10.25 7.26 26.56
CA MET A 119 11.19 6.55 25.69
C MET A 119 10.45 5.84 24.57
N ARG A 120 11.15 5.63 23.45
CA ARG A 120 10.67 4.79 22.35
C ARG A 120 11.84 4.10 21.67
N PHE A 121 11.57 3.04 20.92
CA PHE A 121 12.55 2.53 19.97
C PHE A 121 12.88 3.59 18.92
N ILE A 122 14.15 3.63 18.51
CA ILE A 122 14.62 4.53 17.45
C ILE A 122 13.79 4.34 16.17
N HIS A 123 13.49 3.08 15.85
CA HIS A 123 12.72 2.68 14.67
C HIS A 123 11.69 1.59 15.01
N PRO A 124 10.43 1.71 14.55
CA PRO A 124 9.36 0.76 14.87
C PRO A 124 9.64 -0.67 14.37
N VAL A 125 10.41 -0.82 13.28
CA VAL A 125 10.85 -2.15 12.79
C VAL A 125 11.67 -2.91 13.82
N PHE A 126 12.53 -2.26 14.61
CA PHE A 126 13.28 -2.96 15.66
C PHE A 126 12.34 -3.47 16.76
N ASN A 127 11.38 -2.63 17.16
CA ASN A 127 10.35 -3.04 18.11
C ASN A 127 9.57 -4.26 17.58
N GLY A 128 9.02 -4.18 16.37
CA GLY A 128 8.25 -5.29 15.78
C GLY A 128 9.10 -6.55 15.56
N TYR A 129 10.35 -6.43 15.12
CA TYR A 129 11.24 -7.57 14.87
C TYR A 129 11.59 -8.33 16.15
N LEU A 130 11.89 -7.59 17.23
CA LEU A 130 12.19 -8.16 18.55
C LEU A 130 10.92 -8.72 19.21
N ALA A 131 9.81 -7.97 19.14
CA ALA A 131 8.54 -8.39 19.70
C ALA A 131 7.98 -9.64 19.02
N GLY A 132 8.07 -9.74 17.68
CA GLY A 132 7.56 -10.90 16.94
C GLY A 132 8.19 -12.23 17.36
N GLN A 133 9.48 -12.24 17.70
CA GLN A 133 10.14 -13.42 18.27
C GLN A 133 9.64 -13.73 19.68
N ALA A 134 9.69 -12.75 20.59
CA ALA A 134 9.27 -12.97 21.97
C ALA A 134 7.79 -13.35 22.08
N VAL A 135 6.91 -12.80 21.24
CA VAL A 135 5.48 -13.16 21.22
C VAL A 135 5.30 -14.65 20.90
N GLY A 136 6.06 -15.18 19.94
CA GLY A 136 6.03 -16.61 19.61
C GLY A 136 6.61 -17.48 20.72
N ASP A 137 7.73 -17.07 21.32
CA ASP A 137 8.38 -17.83 22.40
C ASP A 137 7.57 -17.83 23.72
N ASN A 138 6.57 -16.95 23.86
CA ASN A 138 5.72 -16.82 25.05
C ASN A 138 4.23 -17.06 24.77
N ASP A 139 3.88 -17.69 23.63
CA ASP A 139 2.49 -18.03 23.23
C ASP A 139 1.50 -16.86 23.40
N SER A 140 1.95 -15.63 23.13
CA SER A 140 1.20 -14.38 23.35
C SER A 140 0.59 -13.83 22.07
N ASP A 141 0.59 -14.62 21.01
CA ASP A 141 0.18 -14.28 19.64
C ASP A 141 -1.32 -13.97 19.53
N THR A 142 -2.17 -14.76 20.19
CA THR A 142 -3.62 -14.53 20.26
C THR A 142 -3.98 -13.27 21.06
N THR A 143 -3.24 -13.00 22.14
CA THR A 143 -3.39 -11.77 22.93
C THR A 143 -3.00 -10.54 22.10
N LEU A 144 -1.92 -10.64 21.33
CA LEU A 144 -1.51 -9.60 20.40
C LEU A 144 -2.56 -9.36 19.30
N LEU A 145 -3.12 -10.44 18.75
CA LEU A 145 -4.14 -10.36 17.70
C LEU A 145 -5.41 -9.63 18.18
N ALA A 146 -5.81 -9.82 19.44
CA ALA A 146 -7.01 -9.22 20.02
C ALA A 146 -6.92 -7.69 20.26
N GLN A 147 -5.74 -7.09 20.14
CA GLN A 147 -5.58 -5.63 20.25
C GLN A 147 -6.26 -4.87 19.11
N GLN A 148 -6.56 -3.59 19.34
CA GLN A 148 -6.86 -2.66 18.24
C GLN A 148 -5.69 -2.59 17.25
N ASP A 149 -5.98 -2.27 15.99
CA ASP A 149 -4.95 -2.21 14.96
C ASP A 149 -4.07 -0.97 15.11
N TRP A 150 -2.76 -1.20 15.11
CA TRP A 150 -1.72 -0.17 15.10
C TRP A 150 -0.41 -0.76 14.55
N ASP A 151 0.51 0.10 14.15
CA ASP A 151 1.73 -0.32 13.43
C ASP A 151 2.58 -1.35 14.19
N GLY A 152 2.65 -1.24 15.53
CA GLY A 152 3.42 -2.16 16.35
C GLY A 152 2.87 -3.59 16.32
N LYS A 153 1.54 -3.75 16.41
CA LYS A 153 0.85 -5.04 16.23
C LYS A 153 1.15 -5.62 14.86
N MET A 154 0.96 -4.83 13.80
CA MET A 154 1.14 -5.29 12.42
C MET A 154 2.58 -5.73 12.13
N LEU A 155 3.57 -4.97 12.61
CA LEU A 155 4.98 -5.33 12.46
C LEU A 155 5.34 -6.57 13.29
N ALA A 156 4.87 -6.69 14.53
CA ALA A 156 5.13 -7.84 15.38
C ALA A 156 4.55 -9.13 14.79
N LEU A 157 3.30 -9.12 14.32
CA LEU A 157 2.68 -10.28 13.65
C LEU A 157 3.40 -10.66 12.36
N LYS A 158 3.83 -9.68 11.56
CA LYS A 158 4.64 -9.92 10.37
C LYS A 158 5.95 -10.65 10.70
N TYR A 159 6.66 -10.21 11.75
CA TYR A 159 7.93 -10.82 12.12
C TYR A 159 7.75 -12.15 12.88
N LEU A 160 6.64 -12.33 13.60
CA LEU A 160 6.21 -13.63 14.12
C LEU A 160 6.07 -14.62 12.96
N ALA A 161 5.33 -14.27 11.90
CA ALA A 161 5.16 -15.13 10.72
C ALA A 161 6.47 -15.39 9.95
N ALA A 162 7.44 -14.49 10.04
CA ALA A 162 8.73 -14.62 9.38
C ALA A 162 9.75 -15.49 10.15
N ARG A 163 9.62 -15.59 11.48
CA ARG A 163 10.65 -16.19 12.36
C ARG A 163 10.13 -17.32 13.26
N GLY A 164 8.84 -17.36 13.54
CA GLY A 164 8.20 -18.34 14.43
C GLY A 164 6.98 -18.98 13.79
N ASP A 165 6.14 -19.60 14.62
CA ASP A 165 4.89 -20.22 14.18
C ASP A 165 3.73 -19.23 14.29
N ALA A 166 3.27 -18.71 13.15
CA ALA A 166 2.07 -17.86 13.08
C ALA A 166 0.81 -18.64 12.67
N SER A 167 0.81 -19.98 12.74
CA SER A 167 -0.30 -20.80 12.24
C SER A 167 -1.62 -20.49 12.93
N ALA A 168 -1.64 -20.29 14.26
CA ALA A 168 -2.85 -19.96 15.00
C ALA A 168 -3.44 -18.62 14.57
N VAL A 169 -2.60 -17.57 14.52
CA VAL A 169 -3.01 -16.23 14.06
C VAL A 169 -3.49 -16.25 12.61
N ALA A 170 -2.75 -16.92 11.71
CA ALA A 170 -3.12 -17.05 10.31
C ALA A 170 -4.47 -17.76 10.16
N ASP A 171 -4.71 -18.84 10.91
CA ASP A 171 -5.98 -19.57 10.88
C ASP A 171 -7.15 -18.76 11.41
N ILE A 172 -6.95 -17.89 12.41
CA ILE A 172 -7.99 -16.97 12.90
C ILE A 172 -8.30 -15.93 11.82
N LEU A 173 -7.29 -15.25 11.29
CA LEU A 173 -7.46 -14.19 10.28
C LEU A 173 -8.07 -14.70 8.97
N LEU A 174 -7.71 -15.92 8.53
CA LEU A 174 -8.26 -16.50 7.31
C LEU A 174 -9.71 -16.99 7.47
N LYS A 175 -10.17 -17.23 8.70
CA LYS A 175 -11.58 -17.59 8.99
C LYS A 175 -12.46 -16.38 9.24
N GLU A 176 -11.86 -15.24 9.59
CA GLU A 176 -12.58 -13.98 9.75
C GLU A 176 -13.10 -13.50 8.39
N SER A 177 -14.43 -13.37 8.27
CA SER A 177 -15.06 -12.81 7.09
C SER A 177 -15.15 -11.30 7.23
N ASP A 178 -14.34 -10.58 6.46
CA ASP A 178 -14.32 -9.13 6.38
C ASP A 178 -14.61 -8.63 4.95
N LEU A 179 -15.65 -9.24 4.35
CA LEU A 179 -16.19 -8.83 3.08
C LEU A 179 -16.62 -7.35 3.10
N PRO A 180 -16.42 -6.62 1.99
CA PRO A 180 -15.86 -7.08 0.71
C PRO A 180 -14.35 -6.90 0.58
N LEU A 181 -13.66 -6.41 1.61
CA LEU A 181 -12.27 -5.97 1.47
C LEU A 181 -11.25 -7.11 1.62
N HIS A 182 -11.61 -8.22 2.26
CA HIS A 182 -10.70 -9.34 2.51
C HIS A 182 -9.38 -8.91 3.19
N SER A 183 -9.43 -7.86 4.02
CA SER A 183 -8.28 -7.23 4.68
C SER A 183 -7.47 -8.24 5.48
N SER A 184 -8.13 -9.10 6.27
CA SER A 184 -7.47 -10.16 7.06
C SER A 184 -6.71 -11.14 6.15
N THR A 185 -7.30 -11.52 5.01
CA THR A 185 -6.60 -12.36 4.00
C THR A 185 -5.37 -11.65 3.44
N PHE A 186 -5.49 -10.37 3.07
CA PHE A 186 -4.36 -9.60 2.54
C PHE A 186 -3.28 -9.29 3.56
N ILE A 187 -3.62 -9.17 4.85
CA ILE A 187 -2.65 -9.06 5.95
C ILE A 187 -1.77 -10.31 5.99
N VAL A 188 -2.38 -11.50 6.03
CA VAL A 188 -1.64 -12.77 6.05
C VAL A 188 -0.86 -12.97 4.74
N ALA A 189 -1.43 -12.56 3.59
CA ALA A 189 -0.75 -12.64 2.30
C ALA A 189 0.55 -11.82 2.25
N ARG A 190 0.63 -10.67 2.94
CA ARG A 190 1.86 -9.88 3.06
C ARG A 190 2.97 -10.61 3.81
N TRP A 191 2.64 -11.59 4.66
CA TRP A 191 3.62 -12.39 5.39
C TRP A 191 4.34 -13.39 4.48
N LEU A 192 3.70 -13.83 3.38
CA LEU A 192 4.25 -14.84 2.46
C LEU A 192 5.65 -14.51 1.94
N ARG A 193 5.96 -13.21 1.79
CA ARG A 193 7.25 -12.75 1.27
C ARG A 193 8.43 -13.13 2.17
N ASP A 194 8.23 -13.03 3.48
CA ASP A 194 9.28 -13.14 4.49
C ASP A 194 9.18 -14.46 5.29
N ALA A 195 8.03 -15.16 5.22
CA ALA A 195 7.78 -16.45 5.88
C ALA A 195 8.57 -17.63 5.28
N PRO A 196 8.93 -18.65 6.09
CA PRO A 196 9.49 -19.91 5.59
C PRO A 196 8.53 -20.60 4.61
N ARG A 197 9.06 -21.40 3.67
CA ARG A 197 8.27 -21.95 2.56
C ARG A 197 7.45 -23.20 2.93
N ASP A 198 7.83 -23.86 4.00
CA ASP A 198 7.30 -25.13 4.49
C ASP A 198 6.18 -24.98 5.54
N VAL A 199 5.85 -23.74 5.94
CA VAL A 199 4.79 -23.50 6.92
C VAL A 199 3.40 -23.82 6.35
N LYS A 200 2.59 -24.52 7.15
CA LYS A 200 1.31 -25.12 6.72
C LYS A 200 0.26 -24.10 6.28
N TRP A 201 0.26 -22.91 6.87
CA TRP A 201 -0.73 -21.86 6.57
C TRP A 201 -0.55 -21.24 5.18
N ARG A 202 0.63 -21.36 4.53
CA ARG A 202 0.84 -20.83 3.16
C ARG A 202 -0.16 -21.38 2.16
N GLY A 203 -0.41 -22.68 2.19
CA GLY A 203 -1.34 -23.33 1.26
C GLY A 203 -2.76 -22.77 1.37
N LYS A 204 -3.21 -22.47 2.60
CA LYS A 204 -4.52 -21.85 2.86
C LYS A 204 -4.58 -20.44 2.28
N VAL A 205 -3.56 -19.61 2.51
CA VAL A 205 -3.49 -18.26 1.95
C VAL A 205 -3.49 -18.28 0.42
N PHE A 206 -2.71 -19.18 -0.18
CA PHE A 206 -2.68 -19.34 -1.65
C PHE A 206 -4.06 -19.72 -2.19
N ALA A 207 -4.77 -20.63 -1.52
CA ALA A 207 -6.13 -21.00 -1.89
C ALA A 207 -7.10 -19.81 -1.76
N SER A 208 -7.03 -19.02 -0.67
CA SER A 208 -7.86 -17.82 -0.50
C SER A 208 -7.57 -16.76 -1.58
N LEU A 209 -6.29 -16.46 -1.84
CA LEU A 209 -5.91 -15.52 -2.90
C LEU A 209 -6.37 -16.01 -4.29
N MET A 210 -6.27 -17.31 -4.53
CA MET A 210 -6.73 -17.91 -5.78
C MET A 210 -8.24 -17.77 -5.95
N SER A 211 -8.99 -18.03 -4.88
CA SER A 211 -10.45 -17.85 -4.84
C SER A 211 -10.83 -16.40 -5.16
N ILE A 212 -10.13 -15.42 -4.57
CA ILE A 212 -10.39 -14.00 -4.85
C ILE A 212 -10.06 -13.66 -6.31
N LEU A 213 -8.91 -14.12 -6.82
CA LEU A 213 -8.47 -13.82 -8.19
C LEU A 213 -9.43 -14.40 -9.24
N GLN A 214 -9.95 -15.61 -9.01
CA GLN A 214 -10.84 -16.31 -9.94
C GLN A 214 -12.33 -15.97 -9.77
N ALA A 215 -12.72 -15.23 -8.74
CA ALA A 215 -14.13 -14.92 -8.51
C ALA A 215 -14.66 -13.98 -9.60
N ASP A 216 -15.51 -14.50 -10.46
CA ASP A 216 -16.21 -13.74 -11.48
C ASP A 216 -17.24 -12.79 -10.82
N GLY A 217 -17.52 -11.65 -11.46
CA GLY A 217 -18.40 -10.63 -10.90
C GLY A 217 -17.84 -9.88 -9.68
N GLN A 218 -16.58 -10.11 -9.30
CA GLN A 218 -15.90 -9.29 -8.29
C GLN A 218 -15.19 -8.08 -8.92
N PRO A 219 -15.05 -6.95 -8.19
CA PRO A 219 -14.29 -5.79 -8.65
C PRO A 219 -12.90 -6.17 -9.14
N ILE A 220 -12.49 -5.63 -10.29
CA ILE A 220 -11.20 -5.98 -10.89
C ILE A 220 -10.04 -5.53 -9.98
N THR A 221 -10.19 -4.43 -9.24
CA THR A 221 -9.16 -4.01 -8.27
C THR A 221 -8.98 -5.02 -7.14
N LEU A 222 -10.05 -5.61 -6.62
CA LEU A 222 -9.95 -6.65 -5.59
C LEU A 222 -9.20 -7.88 -6.12
N ARG A 223 -9.53 -8.32 -7.33
CA ARG A 223 -8.84 -9.44 -8.00
C ARG A 223 -7.38 -9.11 -8.30
N ALA A 224 -7.10 -7.87 -8.70
CA ALA A 224 -5.74 -7.37 -8.93
C ALA A 224 -4.92 -7.27 -7.64
N GLN A 225 -5.54 -6.99 -6.49
CA GLN A 225 -4.87 -7.06 -5.19
C GLN A 225 -4.41 -8.49 -4.88
N ALA A 226 -5.20 -9.52 -5.22
CA ALA A 226 -4.79 -10.91 -5.08
C ALA A 226 -3.63 -11.28 -6.03
N MET A 227 -3.68 -10.82 -7.27
CA MET A 227 -2.55 -10.92 -8.21
C MET A 227 -1.29 -10.24 -7.63
N ALA A 228 -1.42 -9.02 -7.10
CA ALA A 228 -0.32 -8.27 -6.48
C ALA A 228 0.25 -8.99 -5.25
N ALA A 229 -0.60 -9.66 -4.47
CA ALA A 229 -0.17 -10.48 -3.34
C ALA A 229 0.68 -11.68 -3.79
N PHE A 230 0.30 -12.37 -4.87
CA PHE A 230 1.13 -13.43 -5.47
C PHE A 230 2.49 -12.89 -5.94
N ILE A 231 2.50 -11.74 -6.63
CA ILE A 231 3.75 -11.09 -7.08
C ILE A 231 4.64 -10.74 -5.88
N ASN A 232 4.08 -10.07 -4.87
CA ASN A 232 4.82 -9.62 -3.70
C ASN A 232 5.28 -10.78 -2.79
N SER A 233 4.64 -11.95 -2.87
CA SER A 233 5.07 -13.16 -2.15
C SER A 233 6.47 -13.63 -2.58
N ARG A 234 6.91 -13.27 -3.79
CA ARG A 234 8.17 -13.76 -4.42
C ARG A 234 8.29 -15.29 -4.41
N ASP A 235 7.15 -15.97 -4.42
CA ASP A 235 7.12 -17.42 -4.51
C ASP A 235 7.46 -17.86 -5.93
N PRO A 236 8.42 -18.78 -6.12
CA PRO A 236 8.74 -19.31 -7.45
C PRO A 236 7.54 -19.93 -8.17
N GLY A 237 6.55 -20.42 -7.42
CA GLY A 237 5.31 -20.98 -7.96
C GLY A 237 4.40 -19.95 -8.61
N ALA A 238 4.51 -18.66 -8.27
CA ALA A 238 3.64 -17.60 -8.81
C ALA A 238 3.76 -17.47 -10.34
N ALA A 239 4.97 -17.60 -10.89
CA ALA A 239 5.17 -17.58 -12.35
C ALA A 239 4.48 -18.77 -13.03
N THR A 240 4.59 -19.97 -12.44
CA THR A 240 3.92 -21.17 -12.96
C THR A 240 2.40 -21.05 -12.87
N LEU A 241 1.88 -20.49 -11.78
CA LEU A 241 0.46 -20.20 -11.61
C LEU A 241 -0.05 -19.28 -12.72
N PHE A 242 0.59 -18.13 -12.95
CA PHE A 242 0.14 -17.20 -13.98
C PHE A 242 0.21 -17.81 -15.38
N ARG A 243 1.26 -18.59 -15.71
CA ARG A 243 1.31 -19.32 -16.98
C ARG A 243 0.14 -20.30 -17.14
N GLN A 244 -0.26 -21.01 -16.09
CA GLN A 244 -1.43 -21.88 -16.12
C GLN A 244 -2.72 -21.08 -16.34
N LEU A 245 -2.83 -19.89 -15.74
CA LEU A 245 -4.02 -19.03 -15.85
C LEU A 245 -4.14 -18.31 -17.20
N LEU A 246 -3.03 -18.11 -17.92
CA LEU A 246 -3.06 -17.66 -19.32
C LEU A 246 -3.82 -18.63 -20.22
N SER A 247 -3.81 -19.92 -19.90
CA SER A 247 -4.56 -20.96 -20.63
C SER A 247 -5.98 -21.19 -20.08
N SER A 248 -6.48 -20.32 -19.20
CA SER A 248 -7.85 -20.42 -18.68
C SER A 248 -8.89 -20.05 -19.74
N ARG A 249 -10.16 -20.41 -19.49
CA ARG A 249 -11.29 -20.04 -20.37
C ARG A 249 -12.00 -18.75 -19.94
N SER A 250 -11.59 -18.14 -18.83
CA SER A 250 -12.21 -16.91 -18.31
C SER A 250 -11.48 -15.70 -18.87
N PHE A 251 -12.19 -14.88 -19.65
CA PHE A 251 -11.65 -13.63 -20.19
C PHE A 251 -11.39 -12.57 -19.13
N ASP A 252 -11.84 -12.78 -17.88
CA ASP A 252 -11.53 -11.91 -16.75
C ASP A 252 -10.24 -12.31 -16.03
N VAL A 253 -9.91 -13.61 -16.04
CA VAL A 253 -8.72 -14.15 -15.38
C VAL A 253 -7.48 -13.98 -16.26
N ILE A 254 -7.60 -14.14 -17.58
CA ILE A 254 -6.46 -14.05 -18.51
C ILE A 254 -5.75 -12.67 -18.41
N PRO A 255 -6.44 -11.51 -18.37
CA PRO A 255 -5.80 -10.21 -18.21
C PRO A 255 -4.94 -10.13 -16.94
N LEU A 256 -5.45 -10.61 -15.81
CA LEU A 256 -4.71 -10.64 -14.54
C LEU A 256 -3.51 -11.59 -14.63
N ALA A 257 -3.66 -12.74 -15.28
CA ALA A 257 -2.55 -13.67 -15.49
C ALA A 257 -1.45 -13.09 -16.39
N ALA A 258 -1.83 -12.36 -17.43
CA ALA A 258 -0.91 -11.66 -18.32
C ALA A 258 -0.14 -10.58 -17.56
N LEU A 259 -0.84 -9.68 -16.88
CA LEU A 259 -0.21 -8.63 -16.07
C LEU A 259 0.68 -9.21 -14.97
N GLY A 260 0.25 -10.29 -14.32
CA GLY A 260 1.05 -11.03 -13.34
C GLY A 260 2.35 -11.60 -13.91
N SER A 261 2.28 -12.19 -15.10
CA SER A 261 3.45 -12.71 -15.83
C SER A 261 4.41 -11.59 -16.23
N GLY A 262 3.86 -10.46 -16.69
CA GLY A 262 4.61 -9.24 -17.02
C GLY A 262 5.35 -8.66 -15.81
N ALA A 263 4.65 -8.51 -14.68
CA ALA A 263 5.21 -8.00 -13.43
C ALA A 263 6.33 -8.88 -12.87
N LEU A 264 6.24 -10.21 -13.06
CA LEU A 264 7.31 -11.15 -12.69
C LEU A 264 8.44 -11.23 -13.73
N ARG A 265 8.29 -10.57 -14.89
CA ARG A 265 9.20 -10.67 -16.04
C ARG A 265 9.46 -12.12 -16.46
N ASP A 266 8.39 -12.92 -16.49
CA ASP A 266 8.49 -14.34 -16.77
C ASP A 266 8.71 -14.60 -18.27
N ARG A 267 9.98 -14.81 -18.64
CA ARG A 267 10.38 -15.14 -20.02
C ARG A 267 9.67 -16.37 -20.58
N LYS A 268 9.30 -17.33 -19.71
CA LYS A 268 8.59 -18.54 -20.15
C LYS A 268 7.13 -18.28 -20.51
N ALA A 269 6.59 -17.11 -20.16
CA ALA A 269 5.24 -16.73 -20.52
C ALA A 269 5.14 -16.13 -21.93
N ILE A 270 6.26 -15.75 -22.58
CA ILE A 270 6.23 -15.07 -23.89
C ILE A 270 5.42 -15.84 -24.94
N PRO A 271 5.62 -17.16 -25.17
CA PRO A 271 4.83 -17.88 -26.17
C PRO A 271 3.33 -17.92 -25.85
N LEU A 272 2.98 -18.07 -24.57
CA LEU A 272 1.59 -18.05 -24.12
C LEU A 272 0.95 -16.67 -24.30
N LEU A 273 1.72 -15.60 -24.07
CA LEU A 273 1.26 -14.23 -24.28
C LEU A 273 1.06 -13.93 -25.77
N GLU A 274 1.91 -14.46 -26.66
CA GLU A 274 1.73 -14.37 -28.12
C GLU A 274 0.41 -15.02 -28.56
N ASP A 275 0.05 -16.18 -28.02
CA ASP A 275 -1.25 -16.81 -28.27
C ASP A 275 -2.41 -15.92 -27.78
N VAL A 276 -2.24 -15.29 -26.61
CA VAL A 276 -3.25 -14.39 -26.01
C VAL A 276 -3.45 -13.11 -26.83
N LEU A 277 -2.48 -12.66 -27.62
CA LEU A 277 -2.68 -11.55 -28.58
C LEU A 277 -3.76 -11.85 -29.62
N GLN A 278 -4.08 -13.13 -29.86
CA GLN A 278 -5.12 -13.56 -30.80
C GLN A 278 -6.51 -13.70 -30.14
N ALA A 279 -6.64 -13.45 -28.83
CA ALA A 279 -7.91 -13.56 -28.11
C ALA A 279 -9.00 -12.65 -28.72
N PRO A 280 -10.29 -12.99 -28.67
CA PRO A 280 -11.34 -12.16 -29.28
C PRO A 280 -11.61 -10.85 -28.53
N MET A 281 -11.14 -10.71 -27.29
CA MET A 281 -11.47 -9.60 -26.41
C MET A 281 -10.33 -8.58 -26.32
N GLY A 282 -10.62 -7.31 -26.62
CA GLY A 282 -9.63 -6.23 -26.61
C GLY A 282 -8.91 -6.01 -25.30
N ALA A 283 -9.62 -6.10 -24.17
CA ALA A 283 -9.03 -5.97 -22.84
C ALA A 283 -7.95 -7.03 -22.57
N VAL A 284 -8.15 -8.24 -23.08
CA VAL A 284 -7.22 -9.38 -22.97
C VAL A 284 -5.98 -9.13 -23.82
N ARG A 285 -6.16 -8.70 -25.08
CA ARG A 285 -5.05 -8.34 -25.97
C ARG A 285 -4.20 -7.22 -25.38
N ARG A 286 -4.83 -6.18 -24.84
CA ARG A 286 -4.16 -5.06 -24.17
C ARG A 286 -3.31 -5.52 -23.00
N ALA A 287 -3.84 -6.40 -22.15
CA ALA A 287 -3.08 -6.96 -21.04
C ALA A 287 -1.86 -7.76 -21.51
N ALA A 288 -2.00 -8.54 -22.59
CA ALA A 288 -0.87 -9.27 -23.17
C ALA A 288 0.21 -8.34 -23.76
N CYS A 289 -0.17 -7.29 -24.50
CA CYS A 289 0.80 -6.29 -24.99
C CYS A 289 1.56 -5.62 -23.83
N LEU A 290 0.85 -5.20 -22.78
CA LEU A 290 1.46 -4.60 -21.59
C LEU A 290 2.40 -5.58 -20.89
N ALA A 291 2.01 -6.85 -20.78
CA ALA A 291 2.83 -7.89 -20.17
C ALA A 291 4.11 -8.15 -20.96
N LEU A 292 4.03 -8.25 -22.30
CA LEU A 292 5.18 -8.43 -23.18
C LEU A 292 6.16 -7.26 -23.07
N VAL A 293 5.68 -6.01 -23.13
CA VAL A 293 6.53 -4.83 -22.93
C VAL A 293 7.18 -4.84 -21.54
N ALA A 294 6.43 -5.22 -20.48
CA ALA A 294 6.96 -5.29 -19.13
C ALA A 294 8.03 -6.40 -18.93
N ILE A 295 7.95 -7.50 -19.70
CA ILE A 295 8.98 -8.55 -19.72
C ILE A 295 10.29 -7.99 -20.28
N GLY A 296 10.22 -7.15 -21.31
CA GLY A 296 11.35 -6.36 -21.79
C GLY A 296 12.49 -7.15 -22.43
N MET A 297 12.16 -8.25 -23.10
CA MET A 297 13.09 -9.06 -23.90
C MET A 297 12.90 -8.77 -25.39
N ASP A 298 13.93 -8.98 -26.21
CA ASP A 298 13.87 -8.77 -27.66
C ASP A 298 12.68 -9.51 -28.30
N GLN A 299 12.49 -10.78 -27.94
CA GLN A 299 11.36 -11.60 -28.42
C GLN A 299 10.00 -11.00 -28.06
N SER A 300 9.87 -10.43 -26.85
CA SER A 300 8.62 -9.80 -26.45
C SER A 300 8.36 -8.48 -27.19
N PHE A 301 9.39 -7.69 -27.48
CA PHE A 301 9.24 -6.50 -28.31
C PHE A 301 8.94 -6.84 -29.76
N GLU A 302 9.56 -7.90 -30.31
CA GLU A 302 9.26 -8.40 -31.66
C GLU A 302 7.78 -8.80 -31.78
N ALA A 303 7.24 -9.52 -30.79
CA ALA A 303 5.83 -9.89 -30.76
C ALA A 303 4.90 -8.65 -30.75
N VAL A 304 5.22 -7.63 -29.96
CA VAL A 304 4.43 -6.39 -29.88
C VAL A 304 4.58 -5.55 -31.16
N ALA A 305 5.77 -5.50 -31.76
CA ALA A 305 5.98 -4.84 -33.05
C ALA A 305 5.19 -5.53 -34.17
N ARG A 306 5.15 -6.87 -34.18
CA ARG A 306 4.31 -7.63 -35.12
C ARG A 306 2.83 -7.33 -34.92
N ALA A 307 2.38 -7.25 -33.67
CA ALA A 307 1.00 -6.84 -33.35
C ALA A 307 0.69 -5.42 -33.85
N LEU A 308 1.63 -4.47 -33.73
CA LEU A 308 1.49 -3.11 -34.26
C LEU A 308 1.42 -3.06 -35.79
N LEU A 309 2.23 -3.86 -36.48
CA LEU A 309 2.34 -3.83 -37.95
C LEU A 309 1.26 -4.65 -38.66
N GLN A 310 0.84 -5.77 -38.07
CA GLN A 310 0.04 -6.79 -38.74
C GLN A 310 -1.32 -7.05 -38.05
N GLY A 311 -1.55 -6.51 -36.86
CA GLY A 311 -2.80 -6.69 -36.13
C GLY A 311 -4.00 -6.01 -36.79
N ASP A 312 -5.19 -6.26 -36.25
CA ASP A 312 -6.37 -5.43 -36.54
C ASP A 312 -6.31 -4.10 -35.75
N ASP A 313 -7.26 -3.21 -35.99
CA ASP A 313 -7.25 -1.86 -35.41
C ASP A 313 -7.11 -1.85 -33.87
N GLU A 314 -7.81 -2.77 -33.20
CA GLU A 314 -7.78 -2.88 -31.74
C GLU A 314 -6.43 -3.41 -31.23
N LEU A 315 -5.88 -4.46 -31.87
CA LEU A 315 -4.58 -5.01 -31.49
C LEU A 315 -3.45 -4.02 -31.77
N ARG A 316 -3.49 -3.27 -32.89
CA ARG A 316 -2.50 -2.23 -33.19
C ARG A 316 -2.54 -1.12 -32.16
N ARG A 317 -3.74 -0.65 -31.78
CA ARG A 317 -3.93 0.34 -30.72
C ARG A 317 -3.35 -0.16 -29.40
N ALA A 318 -3.65 -1.39 -29.01
CA ALA A 318 -3.14 -2.01 -27.79
C ALA A 318 -1.60 -2.09 -27.80
N ALA A 319 -1.00 -2.50 -28.91
CA ALA A 319 0.44 -2.58 -29.08
C ALA A 319 1.13 -1.21 -28.95
N ALA A 320 0.63 -0.19 -29.67
CA ALA A 320 1.17 1.16 -29.60
C ALA A 320 1.06 1.75 -28.18
N GLN A 321 -0.07 1.59 -27.51
CA GLN A 321 -0.26 2.04 -26.14
C GLN A 321 0.62 1.30 -25.13
N ALA A 322 0.93 0.03 -25.39
CA ALA A 322 1.86 -0.73 -24.56
C ALA A 322 3.29 -0.24 -24.73
N LEU A 323 3.74 -0.02 -25.97
CA LEU A 323 5.08 0.49 -26.31
C LEU A 323 5.37 1.86 -25.67
N ALA A 324 4.34 2.69 -25.48
CA ALA A 324 4.48 3.97 -24.78
C ALA A 324 5.07 3.85 -23.35
N ASN A 325 4.94 2.68 -22.70
CA ASN A 325 5.42 2.45 -21.34
C ASN A 325 6.91 2.05 -21.26
N ASP A 326 7.61 1.90 -22.38
CA ASP A 326 9.04 1.60 -22.40
C ASP A 326 9.83 2.68 -23.15
N LYS A 327 10.77 3.31 -22.45
CA LYS A 327 11.56 4.43 -22.98
C LYS A 327 12.67 3.99 -23.95
N ASN A 328 13.15 2.76 -23.82
CA ASN A 328 14.38 2.32 -24.50
C ASN A 328 14.09 1.73 -25.87
N GLU A 329 13.12 0.82 -25.95
CA GLU A 329 12.72 0.12 -27.17
C GLU A 329 11.36 0.63 -27.68
N GLY A 330 10.43 0.89 -26.76
CA GLY A 330 9.06 1.29 -27.13
C GLY A 330 8.97 2.68 -27.77
N HIS A 331 9.64 3.68 -27.21
CA HIS A 331 9.64 5.04 -27.74
C HIS A 331 10.24 5.14 -29.16
N PRO A 332 11.41 4.53 -29.46
CA PRO A 332 11.91 4.45 -30.83
C PRO A 332 10.92 3.84 -31.82
N VAL A 333 10.25 2.72 -31.46
CA VAL A 333 9.26 2.08 -32.32
C VAL A 333 8.08 3.02 -32.62
N LEU A 334 7.62 3.82 -31.64
CA LEU A 334 6.58 4.81 -31.89
C LEU A 334 7.03 5.93 -32.82
N ARG A 335 8.28 6.42 -32.69
CA ARG A 335 8.82 7.44 -33.60
C ARG A 335 8.92 6.93 -35.03
N GLU A 336 9.45 5.72 -35.21
CA GLU A 336 9.54 5.07 -36.52
C GLU A 336 8.14 4.85 -37.10
N GLY A 337 7.23 4.31 -36.28
CA GLY A 337 5.86 4.01 -36.68
C GLY A 337 5.07 5.22 -37.16
N ALA A 338 5.36 6.42 -36.65
CA ALA A 338 4.73 7.67 -37.10
C ALA A 338 5.09 8.04 -38.55
N THR A 339 6.16 7.46 -39.11
CA THR A 339 6.64 7.75 -40.48
C THR A 339 6.32 6.66 -41.50
N LEU A 340 5.69 5.56 -41.06
CA LEU A 340 5.36 4.43 -41.93
C LEU A 340 4.23 4.76 -42.91
N ALA A 341 4.27 4.13 -44.09
CA ALA A 341 3.27 4.35 -45.13
C ALA A 341 1.87 3.85 -44.73
N ASP A 342 1.77 2.85 -43.86
CA ASP A 342 0.48 2.29 -43.42
C ASP A 342 -0.25 3.24 -42.46
N ILE A 343 -1.38 3.76 -42.95
CA ILE A 343 -2.30 4.67 -42.26
C ILE A 343 -2.76 4.11 -40.91
N MET A 344 -3.05 2.80 -40.87
CA MET A 344 -3.57 2.14 -39.67
C MET A 344 -2.48 2.01 -38.60
N VAL A 345 -1.21 1.85 -39.00
CA VAL A 345 -0.07 1.89 -38.06
C VAL A 345 0.11 3.30 -37.52
N ARG A 346 0.15 4.33 -38.38
CA ARG A 346 0.30 5.72 -37.92
C ARG A 346 -0.83 6.14 -36.98
N ARG A 347 -2.08 5.75 -37.28
CA ARG A 347 -3.23 5.98 -36.41
C ARG A 347 -3.08 5.29 -35.04
N ALA A 348 -2.60 4.04 -35.02
CA ALA A 348 -2.29 3.35 -33.76
C ALA A 348 -1.18 4.04 -32.97
N VAL A 349 -0.12 4.48 -33.65
CA VAL A 349 0.99 5.22 -33.04
C VAL A 349 0.52 6.51 -32.38
N VAL A 350 -0.43 7.25 -32.98
CA VAL A 350 -1.05 8.42 -32.34
C VAL A 350 -1.65 8.07 -30.97
N HIS A 351 -2.34 6.94 -30.82
CA HIS A 351 -2.83 6.46 -29.51
C HIS A 351 -1.69 6.16 -28.52
N GLY A 352 -0.53 5.69 -29.01
CA GLY A 352 0.66 5.46 -28.20
C GLY A 352 1.32 6.77 -27.76
N LEU A 353 1.55 7.69 -28.69
CA LEU A 353 2.16 9.00 -28.44
C LEU A 353 1.35 9.83 -27.43
N ALA A 354 0.02 9.76 -27.49
CA ALA A 354 -0.87 10.44 -26.53
C ALA A 354 -0.67 9.99 -25.07
N ARG A 355 -0.07 8.82 -24.84
CA ARG A 355 0.26 8.31 -23.49
C ARG A 355 1.68 8.64 -23.05
N VAL A 356 2.53 9.13 -23.95
CA VAL A 356 3.92 9.45 -23.63
C VAL A 356 3.99 10.87 -23.06
N GLU A 357 4.28 10.97 -21.77
CA GLU A 357 4.41 12.25 -21.05
C GLU A 357 5.81 12.87 -21.26
N GLU A 358 6.21 13.06 -22.52
CA GLU A 358 7.50 13.67 -22.90
C GLU A 358 7.30 14.72 -24.03
N PRO A 359 8.05 15.85 -24.04
CA PRO A 359 7.82 16.94 -25.00
C PRO A 359 7.85 16.52 -26.47
N TRP A 360 8.78 15.63 -26.83
CA TRP A 360 8.94 15.15 -28.21
C TRP A 360 7.68 14.43 -28.73
N ALA A 361 6.90 13.78 -27.85
CA ALA A 361 5.71 13.06 -28.25
C ALA A 361 4.58 14.04 -28.60
N LEU A 362 4.46 15.13 -27.84
CA LEU A 362 3.52 16.21 -28.14
C LEU A 362 3.90 16.93 -29.43
N GLU A 363 5.17 17.25 -29.64
CA GLU A 363 5.66 17.85 -30.89
C GLU A 363 5.35 16.96 -32.10
N LEU A 364 5.53 15.64 -31.97
CA LEU A 364 5.21 14.69 -33.03
C LEU A 364 3.70 14.62 -33.29
N LEU A 365 2.86 14.63 -32.24
CA LEU A 365 1.40 14.71 -32.39
C LEU A 365 0.96 15.98 -33.12
N GLN A 366 1.53 17.14 -32.76
CA GLN A 366 1.25 18.42 -33.42
C GLN A 366 1.69 18.41 -34.89
N THR A 367 2.82 17.77 -35.20
CA THR A 367 3.28 17.58 -36.57
C THR A 367 2.29 16.70 -37.34
N MET A 368 1.92 15.54 -36.80
CA MET A 368 0.96 14.62 -37.43
C MET A 368 -0.44 15.24 -37.59
N GLN A 369 -0.86 16.12 -36.69
CA GLN A 369 -2.13 16.86 -36.77
C GLN A 369 -2.20 17.76 -38.01
N VAL A 370 -1.07 18.32 -38.44
CA VAL A 370 -1.00 19.29 -39.56
C VAL A 370 -0.53 18.64 -40.86
N GLU A 371 0.49 17.79 -40.78
CA GLU A 371 1.29 17.34 -41.94
C GLU A 371 0.95 15.93 -42.43
N ASP A 372 0.24 15.09 -41.65
CA ASP A 372 -0.14 13.75 -42.12
C ASP A 372 -1.06 13.85 -43.33
N ASP A 373 -0.88 13.00 -44.34
CA ASP A 373 -1.66 13.04 -45.59
C ASP A 373 -3.11 12.57 -45.35
N GLN A 374 -3.35 11.75 -44.32
CA GLN A 374 -4.64 11.13 -44.07
C GLN A 374 -5.44 11.86 -43.00
N TRP A 375 -6.67 12.25 -43.38
CA TRP A 375 -7.58 12.95 -42.47
C TRP A 375 -7.84 12.20 -41.16
N ALA A 376 -7.95 10.87 -41.21
CA ALA A 376 -8.21 10.05 -40.03
C ALA A 376 -7.09 10.14 -38.97
N VAL A 377 -5.84 10.25 -39.40
CA VAL A 377 -4.69 10.40 -38.49
C VAL A 377 -4.64 11.84 -37.96
N ARG A 378 -4.78 12.83 -38.84
CA ARG A 378 -4.81 14.26 -38.44
C ARG A 378 -5.90 14.54 -37.40
N ASN A 379 -7.11 14.03 -37.63
CA ASN A 379 -8.25 14.26 -36.74
C ASN A 379 -8.03 13.63 -35.36
N LEU A 380 -7.48 12.41 -35.30
CA LEU A 380 -7.16 11.76 -34.03
C LEU A 380 -6.05 12.48 -33.28
N ALA A 381 -5.00 12.91 -33.99
CA ALA A 381 -3.92 13.70 -33.39
C ALA A 381 -4.45 15.05 -32.85
N ASN A 382 -5.31 15.73 -33.60
CA ASN A 382 -6.00 16.95 -33.17
C ASN A 382 -6.77 16.72 -31.86
N GLN A 383 -7.57 15.66 -31.79
CA GLN A 383 -8.33 15.31 -30.59
C GLN A 383 -7.41 15.14 -29.38
N TYR A 384 -6.32 14.37 -29.50
CA TYR A 384 -5.41 14.18 -28.37
C TYR A 384 -4.64 15.45 -28.00
N VAL A 385 -4.23 16.27 -28.96
CA VAL A 385 -3.59 17.56 -28.67
C VAL A 385 -4.55 18.47 -27.90
N GLU A 386 -5.82 18.51 -28.30
CA GLU A 386 -6.86 19.27 -27.58
C GLU A 386 -7.08 18.70 -26.16
N GLU A 387 -7.25 17.38 -26.01
CA GLU A 387 -7.38 16.71 -24.71
C GLU A 387 -6.19 16.97 -23.78
N ILE A 388 -4.96 16.92 -24.31
CA ILE A 388 -3.74 17.22 -23.54
C ILE A 388 -3.66 18.70 -23.17
N SER A 389 -4.19 19.59 -24.02
CA SER A 389 -4.24 21.04 -23.74
C SER A 389 -5.30 21.40 -22.69
N ILE A 390 -6.36 20.60 -22.57
CA ILE A 390 -7.34 20.71 -21.50
C ILE A 390 -6.66 20.36 -20.18
N ARG A 391 -6.95 21.16 -19.14
CA ARG A 391 -6.36 21.01 -17.79
C ARG A 391 -6.34 19.55 -17.33
N ASP A 392 -5.19 19.12 -16.80
CA ASP A 392 -4.95 17.76 -16.31
C ASP A 392 -6.13 17.27 -15.44
N PRO A 393 -6.83 16.19 -15.86
CA PRO A 393 -7.98 15.65 -15.14
C PRO A 393 -7.62 15.14 -13.74
N ARG A 394 -6.33 14.94 -13.44
CA ARG A 394 -5.83 14.53 -12.12
C ARG A 394 -5.84 15.66 -11.09
N VAL A 395 -6.02 16.91 -11.52
CA VAL A 395 -6.12 18.05 -10.61
C VAL A 395 -7.47 18.01 -9.88
N PRO A 396 -7.51 17.89 -8.54
CA PRO A 396 -8.76 17.83 -7.80
C PRO A 396 -9.63 19.06 -8.06
N LYS A 397 -10.89 18.82 -8.43
CA LYS A 397 -11.90 19.87 -8.61
C LYS A 397 -12.82 19.87 -7.39
N LYS A 398 -13.22 21.06 -6.95
CA LYS A 398 -14.31 21.19 -5.98
C LYS A 398 -15.59 20.71 -6.67
N PHE A 399 -16.23 19.69 -6.12
CA PHE A 399 -17.55 19.26 -6.59
C PHE A 399 -18.58 20.37 -6.32
N PRO A 400 -19.47 20.68 -7.29
CA PRO A 400 -20.57 21.60 -7.03
C PRO A 400 -21.45 21.04 -5.92
N GLU A 401 -22.24 21.88 -5.26
CA GLU A 401 -23.24 21.37 -4.32
C GLU A 401 -24.30 20.54 -5.08
N PRO A 402 -24.95 19.54 -4.46
CA PRO A 402 -25.94 18.71 -5.15
C PRO A 402 -27.04 19.52 -5.86
N SER A 403 -27.48 20.64 -5.28
CA SER A 403 -28.48 21.54 -5.88
C SER A 403 -27.97 22.35 -7.09
N GLU A 404 -26.67 22.31 -7.38
CA GLU A 404 -26.02 23.02 -8.48
C GLU A 404 -25.50 22.06 -9.56
N ALA A 405 -25.59 20.74 -9.34
CA ALA A 405 -25.13 19.73 -10.27
C ALA A 405 -26.16 19.52 -11.41
N PRO A 406 -25.84 19.89 -12.67
CA PRO A 406 -26.84 19.86 -13.76
C PRO A 406 -27.45 18.47 -13.99
N TRP A 407 -26.62 17.43 -13.95
CA TRP A 407 -27.06 16.04 -14.13
C TRP A 407 -28.07 15.61 -13.05
N LEU A 408 -27.85 16.03 -11.79
CA LEU A 408 -28.71 15.65 -10.67
C LEU A 408 -30.02 16.43 -10.70
N ILE A 409 -29.99 17.70 -11.09
CA ILE A 409 -31.19 18.53 -11.32
C ILE A 409 -32.05 17.91 -12.41
N GLU A 410 -31.43 17.50 -13.52
CA GLU A 410 -32.12 16.84 -14.62
C GLU A 410 -32.75 15.51 -14.17
N PHE A 411 -31.99 14.66 -13.48
CA PHE A 411 -32.48 13.41 -12.91
C PHE A 411 -33.67 13.63 -11.95
N ALA A 412 -33.53 14.56 -11.00
CA ALA A 412 -34.56 14.87 -10.02
C ALA A 412 -35.84 15.38 -10.69
N GLY A 413 -35.70 16.24 -11.71
CA GLY A 413 -36.80 16.74 -12.53
C GLY A 413 -37.56 15.64 -13.25
N LYS A 414 -36.85 14.64 -13.82
CA LYS A 414 -37.47 13.46 -14.43
C LYS A 414 -38.26 12.62 -13.41
N GLN A 415 -37.79 12.56 -12.17
CA GLN A 415 -38.47 11.85 -11.06
C GLN A 415 -39.56 12.69 -10.38
N GLY A 416 -39.82 13.93 -10.82
CA GLY A 416 -40.80 14.82 -10.20
C GLY A 416 -40.42 15.31 -8.80
N THR A 417 -39.12 15.25 -8.46
CA THR A 417 -38.58 15.65 -7.15
C THR A 417 -37.73 16.91 -7.26
N GLY A 418 -37.77 17.77 -6.25
CA GLY A 418 -36.92 18.95 -6.17
C GLY A 418 -35.74 18.72 -5.22
N ILE A 419 -34.59 19.34 -5.52
CA ILE A 419 -33.42 19.31 -4.64
C ILE A 419 -33.40 20.62 -3.84
N PRO A 420 -33.58 20.58 -2.50
CA PRO A 420 -33.58 21.79 -1.69
C PRO A 420 -32.20 22.47 -1.73
N HIS A 421 -32.18 23.79 -1.95
CA HIS A 421 -30.94 24.58 -1.90
C HIS A 421 -30.28 24.47 -0.53
N GLY A 422 -29.03 23.98 -0.50
CA GLY A 422 -28.26 23.79 0.73
C GLY A 422 -28.81 22.70 1.67
N GLY A 423 -29.84 21.95 1.25
CA GLY A 423 -30.42 20.85 2.03
C GLY A 423 -29.82 19.47 1.69
N PRO A 424 -30.12 18.43 2.49
CA PRO A 424 -29.64 17.08 2.22
C PRO A 424 -30.28 16.51 0.95
N ALA A 425 -29.46 16.21 -0.06
CA ALA A 425 -29.87 15.58 -1.31
C ALA A 425 -29.69 14.05 -1.30
N THR A 426 -29.46 13.45 -0.13
CA THR A 426 -29.05 12.05 0.02
C THR A 426 -30.05 11.08 -0.61
N GLU A 427 -31.36 11.28 -0.43
CA GLU A 427 -32.38 10.40 -1.01
C GLU A 427 -32.41 10.46 -2.55
N VAL A 428 -32.24 11.65 -3.12
CA VAL A 428 -32.18 11.84 -4.58
C VAL A 428 -30.92 11.18 -5.13
N LEU A 429 -29.78 11.32 -4.45
CA LEU A 429 -28.52 10.68 -4.81
C LEU A 429 -28.58 9.15 -4.71
N ILE A 430 -29.22 8.62 -3.66
CA ILE A 430 -29.47 7.16 -3.53
C ILE A 430 -30.38 6.68 -4.65
N SER A 431 -31.43 7.45 -4.99
CA SER A 431 -32.32 7.11 -6.10
C SER A 431 -31.59 7.12 -7.44
N ALA A 432 -30.77 8.13 -7.71
CA ALA A 432 -29.93 8.22 -8.90
C ALA A 432 -28.95 7.04 -8.99
N PHE A 433 -28.32 6.66 -7.88
CA PHE A 433 -27.44 5.50 -7.84
C PHE A 433 -28.15 4.17 -8.10
N LYS A 434 -29.41 4.03 -7.68
CA LYS A 434 -30.17 2.79 -7.87
C LYS A 434 -30.81 2.67 -9.26
N HIS A 435 -31.34 3.76 -9.79
CA HIS A 435 -32.22 3.75 -10.96
C HIS A 435 -31.71 4.59 -12.15
N GLY A 436 -30.63 5.35 -11.97
CA GLY A 436 -30.05 6.14 -13.05
C GLY A 436 -29.29 5.30 -14.07
N GLU A 437 -28.90 5.95 -15.15
CA GLU A 437 -27.96 5.37 -16.13
C GLU A 437 -26.55 5.27 -15.54
N THR A 438 -25.65 4.52 -16.18
CA THR A 438 -24.26 4.29 -15.70
C THR A 438 -23.56 5.60 -15.31
N ASP A 439 -23.63 6.64 -16.14
CA ASP A 439 -23.04 7.96 -15.85
C ASP A 439 -23.63 8.63 -14.60
N GLU A 440 -24.96 8.53 -14.41
CA GLU A 440 -25.65 9.10 -13.25
C GLU A 440 -25.29 8.34 -11.96
N LYS A 441 -25.17 7.00 -12.06
CA LYS A 441 -24.72 6.14 -10.96
C LYS A 441 -23.30 6.50 -10.54
N LEU A 442 -22.38 6.59 -11.50
CA LEU A 442 -21.00 6.98 -11.26
C LEU A 442 -20.90 8.40 -10.67
N ALA A 443 -21.69 9.34 -11.19
CA ALA A 443 -21.71 10.72 -10.71
C ALA A 443 -22.26 10.86 -9.27
N ALA A 444 -23.13 9.94 -8.82
CA ALA A 444 -23.66 9.93 -7.47
C ALA A 444 -22.63 9.50 -6.40
N ILE A 445 -21.70 8.59 -6.74
CA ILE A 445 -20.76 7.97 -5.79
C ILE A 445 -19.94 9.00 -4.99
N PRO A 446 -19.29 10.01 -5.61
CA PRO A 446 -18.50 11.00 -4.87
C PRO A 446 -19.30 11.77 -3.81
N TYR A 447 -20.58 12.06 -4.08
CA TYR A 447 -21.46 12.75 -3.13
C TYR A 447 -21.87 11.84 -1.97
N LEU A 448 -22.23 10.58 -2.26
CA LEU A 448 -22.61 9.59 -1.26
C LEU A 448 -21.44 9.28 -0.31
N LYS A 449 -20.23 9.11 -0.86
CA LYS A 449 -19.01 8.86 -0.12
C LYS A 449 -18.70 9.94 0.93
N LYS A 450 -18.92 11.22 0.60
CA LYS A 450 -18.62 12.37 1.47
C LYS A 450 -19.40 12.33 2.79
N ASN A 451 -20.62 11.80 2.77
CA ASN A 451 -21.53 11.74 3.93
C ASN A 451 -21.86 10.30 4.33
N ALA A 452 -20.89 9.39 4.18
CA ALA A 452 -21.11 7.95 4.36
C ALA A 452 -21.73 7.60 5.73
N ASN A 453 -22.63 6.63 5.71
CA ASN A 453 -23.25 5.96 6.86
C ASN A 453 -23.60 4.52 6.45
N GLU A 454 -24.07 3.69 7.38
CA GLU A 454 -24.36 2.27 7.11
C GLU A 454 -25.35 2.06 5.95
N GLY A 455 -26.38 2.92 5.82
CA GLY A 455 -27.35 2.84 4.72
C GLY A 455 -26.76 3.20 3.35
N ILE A 456 -25.84 4.16 3.32
CA ILE A 456 -25.08 4.51 2.12
C ILE A 456 -24.12 3.37 1.75
N VAL A 457 -23.44 2.76 2.73
CA VAL A 457 -22.58 1.59 2.49
C VAL A 457 -23.40 0.44 1.90
N GLY A 458 -24.59 0.15 2.46
CA GLY A 458 -25.50 -0.85 1.90
C GLY A 458 -25.95 -0.52 0.47
N THR A 459 -26.15 0.76 0.16
CA THR A 459 -26.43 1.21 -1.21
C THR A 459 -25.26 0.96 -2.15
N LEU A 460 -24.03 1.32 -1.75
CA LEU A 460 -22.82 1.07 -2.54
C LEU A 460 -22.53 -0.43 -2.73
N TYR A 461 -22.85 -1.28 -1.75
CA TYR A 461 -22.80 -2.73 -1.94
C TYR A 461 -23.73 -3.20 -3.06
N GLY A 462 -24.91 -2.58 -3.21
CA GLY A 462 -25.81 -2.86 -4.32
C GLY A 462 -25.18 -2.59 -5.69
N GLY A 463 -24.37 -1.54 -5.82
CA GLY A 463 -23.61 -1.29 -7.06
C GLY A 463 -22.42 -2.23 -7.22
N MET A 464 -21.72 -2.53 -6.14
CA MET A 464 -20.57 -3.45 -6.15
C MET A 464 -20.94 -4.88 -6.55
N TYR A 465 -22.09 -5.39 -6.10
CA TYR A 465 -22.60 -6.71 -6.46
C TYR A 465 -23.57 -6.69 -7.66
N GLY A 466 -23.80 -5.52 -8.27
CA GLY A 466 -24.68 -5.36 -9.43
C GLY A 466 -24.06 -5.88 -10.74
N ASP A 467 -24.70 -5.63 -11.87
CA ASP A 467 -24.24 -6.13 -13.19
C ASP A 467 -23.30 -5.14 -13.90
N ASP A 468 -23.42 -3.84 -13.61
CA ASP A 468 -22.63 -2.78 -14.23
C ASP A 468 -21.18 -2.80 -13.72
N GLU A 469 -20.24 -3.15 -14.61
CA GLU A 469 -18.82 -3.31 -14.29
C GLU A 469 -18.16 -2.01 -13.82
N GLU A 470 -18.50 -0.87 -14.42
CA GLU A 470 -17.92 0.43 -14.07
C GLU A 470 -18.41 0.89 -12.71
N VAL A 471 -19.72 0.76 -12.46
CA VAL A 471 -20.32 1.09 -11.17
C VAL A 471 -19.82 0.14 -10.09
N ARG A 472 -19.62 -1.14 -10.40
CA ARG A 472 -19.06 -2.13 -9.48
C ARG A 472 -17.68 -1.71 -9.00
N GLU A 473 -16.79 -1.36 -9.93
CA GLU A 473 -15.43 -0.94 -9.61
C GLU A 473 -15.42 0.37 -8.82
N ALA A 474 -16.16 1.38 -9.26
CA ALA A 474 -16.25 2.67 -8.58
C ALA A 474 -16.84 2.54 -7.15
N SER A 475 -17.84 1.67 -6.97
CA SER A 475 -18.45 1.40 -5.67
C SER A 475 -17.45 0.74 -4.71
N PHE A 476 -16.69 -0.26 -5.17
CA PHE A 476 -15.65 -0.91 -4.38
C PHE A 476 -14.56 0.07 -3.94
N LEU A 477 -14.10 0.95 -4.84
CA LEU A 477 -13.12 1.98 -4.51
C LEU A 477 -13.67 2.97 -3.47
N ALA A 478 -14.93 3.38 -3.61
CA ALA A 478 -15.58 4.26 -2.62
C ALA A 478 -15.70 3.59 -1.24
N ILE A 479 -16.08 2.31 -1.19
CA ILE A 479 -16.14 1.52 0.06
C ILE A 479 -14.75 1.41 0.70
N THR A 480 -13.71 1.18 -0.11
CA THR A 480 -12.32 1.10 0.37
C THR A 480 -11.89 2.43 1.01
N GLU A 481 -12.24 3.56 0.40
CA GLU A 481 -11.93 4.89 0.95
C GLU A 481 -12.72 5.17 2.24
N ILE A 482 -14.01 4.81 2.29
CA ILE A 482 -14.84 4.92 3.49
C ILE A 482 -14.23 4.12 4.65
N ALA A 483 -13.80 2.89 4.39
CA ALA A 483 -13.12 2.06 5.39
C ALA A 483 -11.78 2.67 5.84
N SER A 484 -11.01 3.21 4.89
CA SER A 484 -9.72 3.86 5.18
C SER A 484 -9.87 5.11 6.05
N ASN A 485 -11.04 5.76 6.02
CA ASN A 485 -11.38 6.87 6.91
C ASN A 485 -11.78 6.43 8.33
N GLY A 486 -11.70 5.12 8.63
CA GLY A 486 -11.93 4.56 9.97
C GLY A 486 -13.36 4.09 10.23
N MET A 487 -14.26 4.14 9.24
CA MET A 487 -15.59 3.55 9.38
C MET A 487 -15.49 2.03 9.39
N LYS A 488 -16.06 1.39 10.41
CA LYS A 488 -16.23 -0.06 10.42
C LYS A 488 -17.32 -0.43 9.43
N LEU A 489 -16.97 -1.20 8.41
CA LEU A 489 -17.92 -1.62 7.39
C LEU A 489 -18.90 -2.67 7.94
N PRO A 490 -20.22 -2.50 7.76
CA PRO A 490 -21.19 -3.56 8.00
C PRO A 490 -20.97 -4.72 7.03
N HIS A 491 -21.22 -5.95 7.48
CA HIS A 491 -21.08 -7.13 6.63
C HIS A 491 -22.16 -7.10 5.54
N PRO A 492 -21.84 -7.37 4.26
CA PRO A 492 -22.82 -7.36 3.15
C PRO A 492 -24.12 -8.14 3.44
N ASN A 493 -24.04 -9.30 4.10
CA ASN A 493 -25.22 -10.12 4.46
C ASN A 493 -26.31 -9.35 5.23
N GLN A 494 -25.94 -8.28 5.97
CA GLN A 494 -26.92 -7.44 6.66
C GLN A 494 -27.88 -6.74 5.69
N PHE A 495 -27.48 -6.60 4.42
CA PHE A 495 -28.27 -6.02 3.33
C PHE A 495 -28.79 -7.08 2.35
N GLY A 496 -28.70 -8.38 2.68
CA GLY A 496 -29.10 -9.47 1.80
C GLY A 496 -28.16 -9.73 0.63
N LEU A 497 -26.92 -9.24 0.71
CA LEU A 497 -25.89 -9.38 -0.31
C LEU A 497 -24.75 -10.23 0.28
N GLY A 498 -24.40 -11.37 -0.29
CA GLY A 498 -23.30 -12.18 0.26
C GLY A 498 -23.27 -13.63 -0.18
#